data_AF-A0AA88H1D8-F1
#
_entry.id   AF-A0AA88H1D8-F1
#
_cell.length_a   1.000
_cell.length_b   1.000
_cell.length_c   1.000
_cell.angle_alpha   90.00
_cell.angle_beta   90.00
_cell.angle_gamma   90.00
#
_symmetry.space_group_name_H-M   'P 1'
#
loop_
_entity.id
_entity.type
_entity.pdbx_description
1 polymer ?
#
loop_
_entity_poly.entity_id
_entity_poly.type
_entity_poly.pdbx_seq_one_letter_code
_entity_poly.pdbx_strand_id
1 'polypeptide(L)'
;MWELHLQEYVKTLARRSQLAAHQLILNMDVNKFKDKKGCLRDPVLYDILDGIVSSIIEGFSDADRELYTQEFAFVKAITSISEKITKFHKGEERKTACNDLLKEIKVPNGCYLPCSPEAHVLDIDNTSGKPLQSAAKAPFLANFKVVRSGI
;
A
#
# COMPACT_ATOMS: atom_id res chain seq x y z
N MET A 1 -28.62 1.13 -14.09
CA MET A 1 -28.68 2.62 -14.19
C MET A 1 -27.95 3.30 -13.03
N TRP A 2 -28.10 2.88 -11.76
CA TRP A 2 -27.38 3.49 -10.63
C TRP A 2 -25.89 3.12 -10.58
N GLU A 3 -25.53 1.90 -11.00
CA GLU A 3 -24.14 1.41 -11.01
C GLU A 3 -23.21 2.29 -11.87
N LEU A 4 -23.67 2.73 -13.04
CA LEU A 4 -22.91 3.61 -13.92
C LEU A 4 -22.67 5.00 -13.30
N HIS A 5 -23.66 5.55 -12.59
CA HIS A 5 -23.52 6.82 -11.88
C HIS A 5 -22.50 6.71 -10.73
N LEU A 6 -22.49 5.58 -10.02
CA LEU A 6 -21.51 5.34 -8.96
C LEU A 6 -20.09 5.24 -9.54
N GLN A 7 -19.91 4.52 -10.65
CA GLN A 7 -18.60 4.44 -11.31
C GLN A 7 -18.09 5.81 -11.74
N GLU A 8 -18.93 6.64 -12.36
CA GLU A 8 -18.52 7.99 -12.78
C GLU A 8 -18.24 8.91 -11.58
N TYR A 9 -19.00 8.76 -10.50
CA TYR A 9 -18.75 9.50 -9.26
C TYR A 9 -17.38 9.14 -8.67
N VAL A 10 -17.04 7.85 -8.60
CA VAL A 10 -15.74 7.38 -8.11
C VAL A 10 -14.60 7.91 -8.98
N LYS A 11 -14.74 7.84 -10.31
CA LYS A 11 -13.74 8.39 -11.25
C LYS A 11 -13.59 9.90 -11.08
N THR A 12 -14.68 10.63 -10.89
CA THR A 12 -14.66 12.07 -10.64
C THR A 12 -13.95 12.41 -9.34
N LEU A 13 -14.20 11.65 -8.27
CA LEU A 13 -13.52 11.83 -6.99
C LEU A 13 -12.01 11.59 -7.13
N ALA A 14 -11.62 10.51 -7.80
CA ALA A 14 -10.21 10.18 -8.05
C ALA A 14 -9.49 11.28 -8.85
N ARG A 15 -10.13 11.88 -9.85
CA ARG A 15 -9.56 13.01 -10.61
C ARG A 15 -9.36 14.28 -9.78
N ARG A 16 -10.16 14.47 -8.72
CA ARG A 16 -10.12 15.68 -7.88
C ARG A 16 -9.11 15.59 -6.74
N SER A 17 -8.74 14.38 -6.33
CA SER A 17 -7.84 14.16 -5.20
C SER A 17 -6.97 12.95 -5.48
N GLN A 18 -5.66 13.19 -5.62
CA GLN A 18 -4.67 12.13 -5.78
C GLN A 18 -4.69 11.17 -4.60
N LEU A 19 -4.83 11.69 -3.38
CA LEU A 19 -4.98 10.86 -2.18
C LEU A 19 -6.21 9.95 -2.29
N ALA A 20 -7.36 10.47 -2.71
CA ALA A 20 -8.56 9.65 -2.92
C ALA A 20 -8.33 8.60 -4.01
N ALA A 21 -7.66 8.95 -5.12
CA ALA A 21 -7.33 8.01 -6.18
C ALA A 21 -6.48 6.84 -5.66
N HIS A 22 -5.42 7.12 -4.91
CA HIS A 22 -4.53 6.09 -4.35
C HIS A 22 -5.29 5.17 -3.37
N GLN A 23 -6.09 5.75 -2.47
CA GLN A 23 -6.91 4.96 -1.52
C GLN A 23 -7.94 4.08 -2.23
N LEU A 24 -8.57 4.59 -3.30
CA LEU A 24 -9.50 3.83 -4.12
C LEU A 24 -8.77 2.67 -4.82
N ILE A 25 -7.61 2.92 -5.44
CA ILE A 25 -6.83 1.87 -6.09
C ILE A 25 -6.42 0.79 -5.09
N LEU A 26 -5.89 1.16 -3.91
CA LEU A 26 -5.53 0.20 -2.85
C LEU A 26 -6.72 -0.66 -2.42
N ASN A 27 -7.89 -0.04 -2.22
CA ASN A 27 -9.10 -0.76 -1.84
C ASN A 27 -9.55 -1.72 -2.95
N MET A 28 -9.58 -1.24 -4.20
CA MET A 28 -10.06 -2.01 -5.35
C MET A 28 -9.14 -3.18 -5.70
N ASP A 29 -7.82 -2.97 -5.64
CA ASP A 29 -6.83 -4.01 -5.91
C ASP A 29 -6.89 -5.17 -4.89
N VAL A 30 -7.27 -4.89 -3.64
CA VAL A 30 -7.49 -5.93 -2.64
C VAL A 30 -8.84 -6.62 -2.86
N ASN A 31 -9.90 -5.88 -3.15
CA ASN A 31 -11.26 -6.41 -3.22
C ASN A 31 -11.62 -7.05 -4.57
N LYS A 32 -10.82 -6.86 -5.63
CA LYS A 32 -11.01 -7.56 -6.91
C LYS A 32 -10.69 -9.05 -6.84
N PHE A 33 -10.01 -9.52 -5.78
CA PHE A 33 -9.70 -10.92 -5.55
C PHE A 33 -10.41 -11.47 -4.30
N LYS A 34 -10.79 -12.75 -4.34
CA LYS A 34 -11.40 -13.44 -3.19
C LYS A 34 -10.39 -13.98 -2.19
N ASP A 35 -9.16 -14.19 -2.64
CA ASP A 35 -8.12 -14.80 -1.84
C ASP A 35 -7.02 -13.79 -1.47
N LYS A 36 -6.28 -14.12 -0.41
CA LYS A 36 -5.22 -13.24 0.10
C LYS A 36 -3.95 -13.21 -0.74
N LYS A 37 -3.81 -14.10 -1.75
CA LYS A 37 -2.64 -14.13 -2.65
C LYS A 37 -2.90 -13.37 -3.96
N GLY A 38 -4.14 -12.90 -4.20
CA GLY A 38 -4.49 -12.19 -5.43
C GLY A 38 -4.49 -13.09 -6.66
N CYS A 39 -4.87 -14.35 -6.51
CA CYS A 39 -4.87 -15.34 -7.60
C CYS A 39 -6.28 -15.67 -8.08
N LEU A 40 -7.26 -15.67 -7.18
CA LEU A 40 -8.65 -16.02 -7.44
C LEU A 40 -9.45 -14.73 -7.67
N ARG A 41 -9.69 -14.40 -8.94
CA ARG A 41 -10.52 -13.27 -9.36
C ARG A 41 -11.93 -13.39 -8.78
N ASP A 42 -12.48 -12.29 -8.29
CA ASP A 42 -13.89 -12.26 -7.91
C ASP A 42 -14.77 -12.30 -9.17
N PRO A 43 -15.70 -13.27 -9.31
CA PRO A 43 -16.48 -13.45 -10.53
C PRO A 43 -17.49 -12.33 -10.80
N VAL A 44 -17.76 -11.46 -9.81
CA VAL A 44 -18.69 -10.34 -9.94
C VAL A 44 -17.92 -9.02 -10.01
N LEU A 45 -16.92 -8.86 -9.14
CA LEU A 45 -16.27 -7.56 -8.94
C LEU A 45 -15.03 -7.35 -9.80
N TYR A 46 -14.35 -8.40 -10.26
CA TYR A 46 -13.01 -8.25 -10.84
C TYR A 46 -12.98 -7.27 -12.02
N ASP A 47 -13.77 -7.52 -13.05
CA ASP A 47 -13.75 -6.70 -14.28
C ASP A 47 -14.22 -5.26 -14.01
N ILE A 48 -15.17 -5.08 -13.09
CA ILE A 48 -15.69 -3.76 -12.72
C ILE A 48 -14.61 -2.94 -12.01
N LEU A 49 -13.99 -3.51 -10.98
CA LEU A 49 -12.97 -2.83 -10.18
C LEU A 49 -11.70 -2.59 -10.99
N ASP A 50 -11.27 -3.58 -11.78
CA ASP A 50 -10.08 -3.46 -12.65
C ASP A 50 -10.27 -2.41 -13.75
N GLY A 51 -11.48 -2.30 -14.31
CA GLY A 51 -11.82 -1.25 -15.26
C GLY A 51 -11.84 0.16 -14.64
N ILE A 52 -12.30 0.30 -13.40
CA ILE A 52 -12.24 1.59 -12.69
C ILE A 52 -10.79 1.96 -12.37
N VAL A 53 -10.00 1.02 -11.84
CA VAL A 53 -8.57 1.24 -11.54
C VAL A 53 -7.81 1.66 -12.80
N SER A 54 -8.00 0.95 -13.91
CA SER A 54 -7.37 1.28 -15.20
C SER A 54 -7.75 2.68 -15.65
N SER A 55 -9.03 3.04 -15.58
CA SER A 55 -9.52 4.37 -15.94
C SER A 55 -8.96 5.49 -15.05
N ILE A 56 -8.74 5.23 -13.77
CA ILE A 56 -8.08 6.18 -12.85
C ILE A 56 -6.62 6.36 -13.26
N ILE A 57 -5.89 5.25 -13.43
CA ILE A 57 -4.47 5.26 -13.78
C ILE A 57 -4.22 5.89 -15.15
N GLU A 58 -5.07 5.66 -16.15
CA GLU A 58 -5.00 6.30 -17.47
C GLU A 58 -5.22 7.82 -17.40
N GLY A 59 -6.01 8.27 -16.43
CA GLY A 59 -6.28 9.70 -16.21
C GLY A 59 -5.18 10.46 -15.48
N PHE A 60 -4.14 9.79 -14.97
CA PHE A 60 -3.03 10.45 -14.28
C PHE A 60 -2.15 11.25 -15.23
N SER A 61 -1.76 12.45 -14.77
CA SER A 61 -0.61 13.17 -15.34
C SER A 61 0.68 12.37 -15.12
N ASP A 62 1.75 12.75 -15.83
CA ASP A 62 3.05 12.07 -15.65
C ASP A 62 3.57 12.19 -14.20
N ALA A 63 3.38 13.36 -13.57
CA ALA A 63 3.75 13.59 -12.18
C ALA A 63 2.91 12.74 -11.21
N ASP A 64 1.60 12.66 -11.42
CA ASP A 64 0.71 11.83 -10.57
C ASP A 64 1.05 10.35 -10.70
N ARG A 65 1.36 9.90 -11.92
CA ARG A 65 1.76 8.52 -12.22
C ARG A 65 3.10 8.16 -11.58
N GLU A 66 4.06 9.08 -11.57
CA GLU A 66 5.33 8.89 -10.90
C GLU A 66 5.14 8.73 -9.39
N LEU A 67 4.39 9.64 -8.77
CA LEU A 67 4.06 9.56 -7.33
C LEU A 67 3.32 8.27 -6.97
N TYR A 68 2.29 7.91 -7.74
CA TYR A 68 1.58 6.63 -7.61
C TYR A 68 2.55 5.44 -7.64
N THR A 69 3.43 5.40 -8.64
CA THR A 69 4.36 4.28 -8.84
C THR A 69 5.34 4.17 -7.69
N GLN A 70 5.91 5.29 -7.25
CA GLN A 70 6.87 5.34 -6.14
C GLN A 70 6.22 4.95 -4.82
N GLU A 71 5.04 5.49 -4.51
CA GLU A 71 4.29 5.19 -3.29
C GLU A 71 3.89 3.72 -3.21
N PHE A 72 3.31 3.16 -4.27
CA PHE A 72 2.88 1.76 -4.28
C PHE A 72 4.08 0.80 -4.24
N ALA A 73 5.19 1.15 -4.87
CA ALA A 73 6.44 0.40 -4.74
C ALA A 73 6.97 0.42 -3.30
N PHE A 74 6.95 1.58 -2.64
CA PHE A 74 7.34 1.73 -1.25
C PHE A 74 6.46 0.90 -0.29
N VAL A 75 5.13 1.02 -0.41
CA VAL A 75 4.18 0.24 0.40
C VAL A 75 4.36 -1.26 0.15
N LYS A 76 4.56 -1.68 -1.10
CA LYS A 76 4.83 -3.09 -1.43
C LYS A 76 6.15 -3.58 -0.83
N ALA A 77 7.20 -2.76 -0.87
CA ALA A 77 8.49 -3.10 -0.28
C ALA A 77 8.35 -3.36 1.22
N ILE A 78 7.68 -2.47 1.96
CA ILE A 78 7.42 -2.62 3.40
C ILE A 78 6.56 -3.86 3.70
N THR A 79 5.42 -3.99 3.02
CA THR A 79 4.47 -5.09 3.30
C THR A 79 5.09 -6.47 3.00
N SER A 80 5.98 -6.56 2.01
CA SER A 80 6.70 -7.80 1.67
C SER A 80 7.65 -8.29 2.77
N ILE A 81 8.11 -7.41 3.66
CA ILE A 81 9.01 -7.79 4.77
C ILE A 81 8.35 -8.87 5.63
N SER A 82 7.04 -8.75 5.92
CA SER A 82 6.31 -9.73 6.73
C SER A 82 6.44 -11.15 6.16
N GLU A 83 6.30 -11.30 4.83
CA GLU A 83 6.46 -12.60 4.16
C GLU A 83 7.92 -13.08 4.21
N LYS A 84 8.88 -12.20 3.90
CA LYS A 84 10.31 -12.55 3.89
C LYS A 84 10.79 -13.05 5.26
N ILE A 85 10.35 -12.42 6.35
CA ILE A 85 10.81 -12.78 7.70
C ILE A 85 10.18 -14.06 8.25
N THR A 86 9.14 -14.61 7.61
CA THR A 86 8.53 -15.90 8.03
C THR A 86 9.52 -17.07 7.99
N LYS A 87 10.55 -16.98 7.13
CA LYS A 87 11.56 -18.03 6.92
C LYS A 87 12.55 -18.18 8.08
N PHE A 88 12.69 -17.16 8.93
CA PHE A 88 13.63 -17.16 10.06
C PHE A 88 12.94 -17.62 11.35
N HIS A 89 13.69 -18.24 12.27
CA HIS A 89 13.13 -18.68 13.54
C HIS A 89 12.70 -17.49 14.41
N LYS A 90 11.64 -17.72 15.19
CA LYS A 90 11.12 -16.74 16.17
C LYS A 90 12.22 -16.31 17.15
N GLY A 91 12.15 -15.07 17.64
CA GLY A 91 13.16 -14.47 18.52
C GLY A 91 14.11 -13.52 17.79
N GLU A 92 15.37 -13.46 18.25
CA GLU A 92 16.36 -12.47 17.77
C GLU A 92 16.78 -12.66 16.32
N GLU A 93 16.75 -13.89 15.78
CA GLU A 93 17.08 -14.16 14.37
C GLU A 93 16.12 -13.42 13.44
N ARG A 94 14.80 -13.61 13.62
CA ARG A 94 13.79 -12.92 12.82
C ARG A 94 13.80 -11.42 13.01
N LYS A 95 14.10 -10.94 14.22
CA LYS A 95 14.21 -9.51 14.51
C LYS A 95 15.40 -8.88 13.79
N THR A 96 16.55 -9.55 13.80
CA THR A 96 17.74 -9.13 13.04
C THR A 96 17.43 -9.07 11.54
N ALA A 97 16.83 -10.14 10.99
CA ALA A 97 16.43 -10.17 9.58
C ALA A 97 15.41 -9.07 9.23
N CYS A 98 14.48 -8.75 10.14
CA CYS A 98 13.53 -7.65 9.96
C CYS A 98 14.24 -6.30 9.88
N ASN A 99 15.19 -6.02 10.78
CA ASN A 99 15.98 -4.80 10.77
C ASN A 99 16.85 -4.69 9.50
N ASP A 100 17.47 -5.79 9.07
CA ASP A 100 18.29 -5.79 7.86
C ASP A 100 17.45 -5.49 6.61
N LEU A 101 16.26 -6.08 6.50
CA LEU A 101 15.33 -5.77 5.41
C LEU A 101 14.80 -4.32 5.48
N LEU A 102 14.63 -3.75 6.66
CA LEU A 102 14.24 -2.34 6.82
C LEU A 102 15.33 -1.39 6.33
N LYS A 103 16.62 -1.74 6.47
CA LYS A 103 17.74 -0.92 5.94
C LYS A 103 17.74 -0.84 4.41
N GLU A 104 17.16 -1.82 3.73
CA GLU A 104 17.04 -1.82 2.26
C GLU A 104 15.92 -0.89 1.76
N ILE A 105 15.01 -0.47 2.64
CA ILE A 105 13.89 0.40 2.27
C ILE A 105 14.39 1.83 2.05
N LYS A 106 14.10 2.35 0.85
CA LYS A 106 14.28 3.76 0.53
C LYS A 106 12.92 4.46 0.56
N VAL A 107 12.84 5.58 1.28
CA VAL A 107 11.64 6.40 1.35
C VAL A 107 11.62 7.36 0.15
N PRO A 108 10.64 7.26 -0.78
CA PRO A 108 10.49 8.22 -1.86
C PRO A 108 10.02 9.58 -1.33
N ASN A 109 10.30 10.66 -2.06
CA ASN A 109 9.80 11.98 -1.70
C ASN A 109 8.27 12.03 -1.79
N GLY A 110 7.63 12.58 -0.76
CA GLY A 110 6.18 12.83 -0.76
C GLY A 110 5.30 11.61 -0.51
N CYS A 111 5.87 10.41 -0.26
CA CYS A 111 5.06 9.24 0.04
C CYS A 111 4.39 9.33 1.42
N TYR A 112 3.29 8.61 1.60
CA TYR A 112 2.59 8.47 2.87
C TYR A 112 2.28 7.00 3.16
N LEU A 113 1.85 6.69 4.39
CA LEU A 113 1.37 5.35 4.74
C LEU A 113 -0.15 5.28 4.55
N PRO A 114 -0.72 4.27 3.86
CA PRO A 114 -2.16 4.19 3.63
C PRO A 114 -3.03 4.32 4.89
N CYS A 115 -2.53 3.88 6.04
CA CYS A 115 -3.25 3.95 7.32
C CYS A 115 -3.21 5.34 7.99
N SER A 116 -2.38 6.26 7.50
CA SER A 116 -2.21 7.63 8.00
C SER A 116 -1.98 8.58 6.82
N PRO A 117 -3.00 8.79 5.97
CA PRO A 117 -2.89 9.57 4.74
C PRO A 117 -2.53 11.05 4.95
N GLU A 118 -2.70 11.56 6.17
CA GLU A 118 -2.33 12.91 6.58
C GLU A 118 -0.84 13.08 6.92
N ALA A 119 -0.06 11.99 6.94
CA ALA A 119 1.32 11.97 7.39
C ALA A 119 2.26 11.54 6.25
N HIS A 120 3.10 12.46 5.79
CA HIS A 120 4.16 12.14 4.83
C HIS A 120 5.34 11.50 5.56
N VAL A 121 5.85 10.41 4.99
CA VAL A 121 7.01 9.71 5.53
C VAL A 121 8.27 10.44 5.11
N LEU A 122 9.08 10.80 6.10
CA LEU A 122 10.40 11.41 5.91
C LEU A 122 11.51 10.37 5.97
N ASP A 123 11.37 9.40 6.88
CA ASP A 123 12.37 8.37 7.11
C ASP A 123 11.77 7.15 7.83
N ILE A 124 12.50 6.04 7.83
CA ILE A 124 12.17 4.82 8.57
C ILE A 124 13.29 4.49 9.57
N ASP A 125 12.94 4.24 10.83
CA ASP A 125 13.91 3.73 11.80
C ASP A 125 14.18 2.25 11.49
N ASN A 126 15.25 2.01 10.75
CA ASN A 126 15.64 0.67 10.31
C ASN A 126 16.09 -0.28 11.43
N THR A 127 16.20 0.21 12.67
CA THR A 127 16.51 -0.62 13.86
C THR A 127 15.28 -0.94 14.71
N SER A 128 14.13 -0.33 14.39
CA SER A 128 12.90 -0.43 15.18
C SER A 128 12.05 -1.68 14.91
N GLY A 129 12.46 -2.55 13.98
CA GLY A 129 11.71 -3.72 13.55
C GLY A 129 11.39 -4.67 14.70
N LYS A 130 10.10 -4.90 14.95
CA LYS A 130 9.61 -5.80 16.01
C LYS A 130 8.60 -6.80 15.44
N PRO A 131 9.06 -8.00 15.02
CA PRO A 131 8.17 -9.06 14.57
C PRO A 131 7.26 -9.57 15.70
N LEU A 132 5.96 -9.68 15.43
CA LEU A 132 4.96 -10.20 16.35
C LEU A 132 4.99 -11.73 16.36
N GLN A 133 5.06 -12.32 17.56
CA GLN A 133 5.39 -13.74 17.74
C GLN A 133 4.20 -14.70 17.60
N SER A 134 2.96 -14.20 17.72
CA SER A 134 1.74 -15.01 17.76
C SER A 134 1.13 -15.30 16.39
N ALA A 135 1.61 -14.67 15.31
CA ALA A 135 0.97 -14.73 14.00
C ALA A 135 1.81 -15.49 12.97
N ALA A 136 1.17 -16.41 12.24
CA ALA A 136 1.79 -17.22 11.19
C ALA A 136 2.40 -16.35 10.06
N LYS A 137 1.80 -15.20 9.78
CA LYS A 137 2.25 -14.25 8.75
C LYS A 137 3.39 -13.33 9.19
N ALA A 138 3.87 -13.48 10.43
CA ALA A 138 4.93 -12.65 11.01
C ALA A 138 4.77 -11.14 10.75
N PRO A 139 3.61 -10.52 11.07
CA PRO A 139 3.49 -9.06 11.02
C PRO A 139 4.53 -8.43 11.95
N PHE A 140 4.96 -7.21 11.66
CA PHE A 140 5.97 -6.49 12.45
C PHE A 140 5.55 -5.05 12.71
N LEU A 141 6.10 -4.46 13.76
CA LEU A 141 6.04 -3.02 14.02
C LEU A 141 7.33 -2.36 13.52
N ALA A 142 7.21 -1.16 12.97
CA ALA A 142 8.32 -0.30 12.61
C ALA A 142 7.93 1.16 12.89
N ASN A 143 8.91 1.97 13.27
CA ASN A 143 8.74 3.39 13.52
C ASN A 143 9.08 4.19 12.25
N PHE A 144 8.25 5.19 11.97
CA PHE A 144 8.45 6.10 10.86
C PHE A 144 8.62 7.52 11.39
N LYS A 145 9.57 8.25 10.83
CA LYS A 145 9.65 9.70 10.99
C LYS A 145 8.71 10.31 9.98
N VAL A 146 7.76 11.11 10.45
CA VAL A 146 6.72 11.70 9.60
C VAL A 146 6.62 13.20 9.82
N VAL A 147 6.14 13.90 8.80
CA VAL A 147 5.60 15.26 8.92
C VAL A 147 4.10 15.21 8.65
N ARG A 148 3.31 15.84 9.52
CA ARG A 148 1.87 15.95 9.31
C ARG A 148 1.59 17.17 8.46
N SER A 149 0.87 16.98 7.37
CA SER A 149 0.25 18.06 6.62
C SER A 149 -1.15 18.25 7.19
N GLY A 150 -1.45 19.46 7.68
CA GLY A 150 -2.83 19.82 7.98
C GLY A 150 -3.58 19.84 6.65
N ILE A 151 -4.53 18.91 6.49
CA ILE A 151 -5.52 18.95 5.40
C ILE A 151 -6.53 20.04 5.72
#